data_AF-A0A4V2J4K4-F1
#
_entry.id   AF-A0A4V2J4K4-F1
#
_cell.length_a   1.000
_cell.length_b   1.000
_cell.length_c   1.000
_cell.angle_alpha   90.00
_cell.angle_beta   90.00
_cell.angle_gamma   90.00
#
_symmetry.space_group_name_H-M   'P 1'
#
loop_
_entity.id
_entity.type
_entity.pdbx_description
1 polymer ?
#
loop_
_entity_poly.entity_id
_entity_poly.type
_entity_poly.pdbx_seq_one_letter_code
_entity_poly.pdbx_strand_id
1 'polypeptide(L)'
;MKKVNNERGGVFLYVIFIITLLMIFVPVLLQMTSTTSYANKMTENDKRVTDLALSGMESFLAYLKTYNPSGSVTRKAFLSAYGGGSGSVGAGWGAKTFATPEGVSVTFSQKLVKKDTTVEIALPLTTDDDYEVLISATAGGRSKNIRFQVSAKDGSTSVPIDPEHKVAITGNKVLYGGSITMNTSNGSNANFATQNTTIANAVDWYINDTKAKVISQISAFKSSPYAITCTGCSVDQIQTQIDNSSRNPVIIIRPGTLDLANKTTTFGYAPGTSNYPNGKAVILITESLNLNNSGLTVYGNLILNTTNTGIGNPYSQNVSSFAIKQVKDTSGNDVYGNFWSLGDVSLNQGTLNVANQIYMKSFTGINNLTINAKDMTVEGALTLNTSTAMNIVPGEFTAGSVLIPNNATLNITGGDIFVKGNFEARTQAYVNAGGYFAVGGSIVIQNMQNNPGQYIKAGQGGMTALQNGTSTGGGGSTSSDWNPIRKPG
;
A
#
# COMPACT_ATOMS: atom_id res chain seq x y z
N MET A 1 2.35 -85.67 -56.27
CA MET A 1 3.14 -84.53 -56.80
C MET A 1 2.17 -83.37 -56.99
N LYS A 2 2.35 -82.13 -56.55
CA LYS A 2 3.48 -81.40 -55.95
C LYS A 2 2.80 -80.30 -55.10
N LYS A 3 2.73 -80.46 -53.77
CA LYS A 3 2.56 -79.33 -52.85
C LYS A 3 3.97 -78.84 -52.60
N VAL A 4 4.31 -77.69 -53.15
CA VAL A 4 5.27 -76.67 -52.71
C VAL A 4 5.43 -75.76 -53.91
N ASN A 5 5.08 -74.48 -53.74
CA ASN A 5 5.73 -73.32 -54.38
C ASN A 5 5.04 -71.97 -54.07
N ASN A 6 4.05 -71.91 -53.17
CA ASN A 6 3.42 -70.63 -52.79
C ASN A 6 3.98 -69.98 -51.50
N GLU A 7 5.10 -70.46 -50.94
CA GLU A 7 5.68 -69.82 -49.74
C GLU A 7 6.53 -68.57 -50.05
N ARG A 8 6.89 -68.31 -51.31
CA ARG A 8 7.65 -67.11 -51.68
C ARG A 8 6.82 -65.82 -51.63
N GLY A 9 5.49 -65.90 -51.73
CA GLY A 9 4.60 -64.74 -51.65
C GLY A 9 4.43 -64.20 -50.24
N GLY A 10 4.45 -65.08 -49.23
CA GLY A 10 4.30 -64.69 -47.82
C GLY A 10 5.48 -63.85 -47.31
N VAL A 11 6.71 -64.25 -47.65
CA VAL A 11 7.94 -63.53 -47.24
C VAL A 11 7.95 -62.10 -47.76
N PHE A 12 7.55 -61.88 -49.01
CA PHE A 12 7.48 -60.53 -49.58
C PHE A 12 6.43 -59.65 -48.88
N LEU A 13 5.30 -60.25 -48.49
CA LEU A 13 4.23 -59.57 -47.76
C LEU A 13 4.67 -59.19 -46.33
N TYR A 14 5.41 -60.07 -45.64
CA TYR A 14 6.02 -59.74 -44.35
C TYR A 14 7.05 -58.61 -44.46
N VAL A 15 7.88 -58.61 -45.51
CA VAL A 15 8.87 -57.56 -45.74
C VAL A 15 8.19 -56.22 -46.03
N ILE A 16 7.17 -56.18 -46.88
CA ILE A 16 6.40 -54.94 -47.15
C ILE A 16 5.69 -54.46 -45.88
N PHE A 17 5.10 -55.37 -45.10
CA PHE A 17 4.43 -55.01 -43.86
C PHE A 17 5.40 -54.43 -42.83
N ILE A 18 6.58 -55.04 -42.66
CA ILE A 18 7.64 -54.53 -41.76
C ILE A 18 8.16 -53.18 -42.24
N ILE A 19 8.39 -52.98 -43.54
CA ILE A 19 8.84 -51.70 -44.10
C ILE A 19 7.78 -50.61 -43.89
N THR A 20 6.50 -50.93 -44.12
CA THR A 20 5.39 -49.98 -43.94
C THR A 20 5.24 -49.62 -42.46
N LEU A 21 5.36 -50.61 -41.57
CA LEU A 21 5.36 -50.41 -40.12
C LEU A 21 6.53 -49.52 -39.69
N LEU A 22 7.74 -49.77 -40.18
CA LEU A 22 8.91 -48.91 -39.92
C LEU A 22 8.71 -47.49 -40.45
N MET A 23 8.15 -47.31 -41.65
CA MET A 23 7.88 -45.98 -42.21
C MET A 23 6.87 -45.18 -41.37
N ILE A 24 5.92 -45.85 -40.69
CA ILE A 24 4.95 -45.18 -39.83
C ILE A 24 5.54 -44.90 -38.43
N PHE A 25 6.21 -45.88 -37.82
CA PHE A 25 6.66 -45.77 -36.43
C PHE A 25 7.96 -44.99 -36.26
N VAL A 26 8.90 -45.06 -37.21
CA VAL A 26 10.19 -44.38 -37.10
C VAL A 26 10.03 -42.85 -37.04
N PRO A 27 9.24 -42.19 -37.90
CA PRO A 27 9.00 -40.75 -37.79
C PRO A 27 8.35 -40.35 -36.46
N VAL A 28 7.40 -41.14 -35.96
CA VAL A 28 6.72 -40.88 -34.68
C VAL A 28 7.68 -40.99 -33.50
N LEU A 29 8.53 -42.02 -33.46
CA LEU A 29 9.56 -42.19 -32.42
C LEU A 29 10.62 -41.07 -32.48
N LEU A 30 11.04 -40.67 -33.68
CA LEU A 30 11.96 -39.54 -33.87
C LEU A 30 11.32 -38.21 -33.45
N GLN A 31 10.03 -38.02 -33.71
CA GLN A 31 9.29 -36.83 -33.28
C GLN A 31 9.13 -36.79 -31.75
N MET A 32 8.83 -37.92 -31.11
CA MET A 32 8.72 -37.99 -29.64
C MET A 32 10.05 -37.74 -28.93
N THR A 33 11.14 -38.33 -29.43
CA THR A 33 12.48 -38.17 -28.85
C THR A 33 13.04 -36.76 -29.06
N SER A 34 12.83 -36.16 -30.24
CA SER A 34 13.23 -34.78 -30.51
C SER A 34 12.43 -33.76 -29.68
N THR A 35 11.11 -33.96 -29.53
CA THR A 35 10.26 -33.06 -28.72
C THR A 35 10.65 -33.11 -27.24
N THR A 36 10.92 -34.30 -26.71
CA THR A 36 11.33 -34.47 -25.30
C THR A 36 12.71 -33.87 -25.05
N SER A 37 13.67 -34.09 -25.95
CA SER A 37 15.01 -33.50 -25.86
C SER A 37 14.97 -31.96 -25.93
N TYR A 38 14.15 -31.41 -26.82
CA TYR A 38 13.95 -29.97 -26.92
C TYR A 38 13.28 -29.37 -25.68
N ALA A 39 12.22 -30.01 -25.15
CA ALA A 39 11.54 -29.58 -23.94
C ALA A 39 12.45 -29.63 -22.69
N ASN A 40 13.30 -30.65 -22.59
CA ASN A 40 14.29 -30.76 -21.53
C ASN A 40 15.34 -29.66 -21.63
N LYS A 41 15.90 -29.41 -22.82
CA LYS A 41 16.85 -28.30 -23.05
C LYS A 41 16.24 -26.93 -22.74
N MET A 42 14.96 -26.73 -23.08
CA MET A 42 14.24 -25.51 -22.78
C MET A 42 14.08 -25.32 -21.27
N THR A 43 13.65 -26.36 -20.54
CA THR A 43 13.50 -26.33 -19.08
C THR A 43 14.84 -26.09 -18.39
N GLU A 44 15.91 -26.72 -18.89
CA GLU A 44 17.25 -26.54 -18.36
C GLU A 44 17.77 -25.12 -18.58
N ASN A 45 17.57 -24.55 -19.77
CA ASN A 45 17.90 -23.15 -20.04
C ASN A 45 17.09 -22.19 -19.15
N ASP A 46 15.80 -22.44 -18.94
CA ASP A 46 14.94 -21.64 -18.05
C ASP A 46 15.42 -21.67 -16.59
N LYS A 47 15.85 -22.85 -16.09
CA LYS A 47 16.48 -22.97 -14.77
C LYS A 47 17.79 -22.20 -14.69
N ARG A 48 18.68 -22.40 -15.67
CA ARG A 48 19.99 -21.73 -15.74
C ARG A 48 19.85 -20.20 -15.71
N VAL A 49 18.96 -19.61 -16.53
CA VAL A 49 18.76 -18.15 -16.51
C VAL A 49 18.15 -17.68 -15.20
N THR A 50 17.27 -18.48 -14.57
CA THR A 50 16.65 -18.13 -13.30
C THR A 50 17.67 -18.15 -12.16
N ASP A 51 18.45 -19.22 -12.05
CA ASP A 51 19.47 -19.38 -11.01
C ASP A 51 20.56 -18.30 -11.14
N LEU A 52 20.97 -17.98 -12.38
CA LEU A 52 21.96 -16.95 -12.62
C LEU A 52 21.45 -15.54 -12.29
N ALA A 53 20.21 -15.22 -12.66
CA ALA A 53 19.60 -13.94 -12.31
C ALA A 53 19.42 -13.79 -10.78
N LEU A 54 18.98 -14.85 -10.10
CA LEU A 54 18.84 -14.88 -8.64
C LEU A 54 20.19 -14.76 -7.93
N SER A 55 21.20 -15.51 -8.37
CA SER A 55 22.55 -15.44 -7.81
C SER A 55 23.17 -14.05 -7.97
N GLY A 56 22.93 -13.39 -9.11
CA GLY A 56 23.34 -12.01 -9.34
C GLY A 56 22.65 -11.02 -8.38
N MET A 57 21.35 -11.21 -8.15
CA MET A 57 20.59 -10.42 -7.17
C MET A 57 21.12 -10.62 -5.76
N GLU A 58 21.29 -11.85 -5.32
CA GLU A 58 21.79 -12.19 -3.99
C GLU A 58 23.20 -11.63 -3.75
N SER A 59 24.09 -11.76 -4.73
CA SER A 59 25.46 -11.20 -4.67
C SER A 59 25.44 -9.68 -4.51
N PHE A 60 24.57 -9.00 -5.26
CA PHE A 60 24.42 -7.55 -5.15
C PHE A 60 23.85 -7.14 -3.80
N LEU A 61 22.82 -7.82 -3.30
CA LEU A 61 22.23 -7.54 -1.99
C LEU A 61 23.22 -7.82 -0.85
N ALA A 62 24.02 -8.89 -0.97
CA ALA A 62 25.07 -9.20 -0.02
C ALA A 62 26.11 -8.09 0.03
N TYR A 63 26.54 -7.57 -1.13
CA TYR A 63 27.42 -6.41 -1.19
C TYR A 63 26.80 -5.19 -0.49
N LEU A 64 25.56 -4.85 -0.82
CA LEU A 64 24.88 -3.70 -0.24
C LEU A 64 24.80 -3.80 1.30
N LYS A 65 24.53 -4.99 1.83
CA LYS A 65 24.53 -5.25 3.28
C LYS A 65 25.89 -5.00 3.96
N THR A 66 27.00 -4.98 3.23
CA THR A 66 28.33 -4.65 3.81
C THR A 66 28.57 -3.14 3.96
N TYR A 67 27.64 -2.29 3.49
CA TYR A 67 27.74 -0.84 3.64
C TYR A 67 27.81 -0.43 5.10
N ASN A 68 28.87 0.28 5.47
CA ASN A 68 29.03 0.89 6.79
C ASN A 68 28.68 2.38 6.70
N PRO A 69 27.53 2.83 7.25
CA PRO A 69 27.14 4.24 7.21
C PRO A 69 28.03 5.14 8.09
N SER A 70 28.84 4.57 8.98
CA SER A 70 29.84 5.30 9.78
C SER A 70 31.20 5.42 9.07
N GLY A 71 31.34 4.89 7.86
CA GLY A 71 32.56 4.98 7.05
C GLY A 71 32.71 6.32 6.33
N SER A 72 33.88 6.54 5.72
CA SER A 72 34.18 7.74 4.92
C SER A 72 33.60 7.73 3.50
N VAL A 73 32.97 6.62 3.09
CA VAL A 73 32.42 6.43 1.75
C VAL A 73 30.92 6.68 1.80
N THR A 74 30.44 7.64 1.00
CA THR A 74 29.01 7.89 0.83
C THR A 74 28.31 6.67 0.23
N ARG A 75 27.05 6.43 0.58
CA ARG A 75 26.17 5.37 0.07
C ARG A 75 26.11 5.38 -1.45
N LYS A 76 26.10 6.58 -2.04
CA LYS A 76 26.21 6.78 -3.49
C LYS A 76 27.55 6.30 -4.06
N ALA A 77 28.66 6.67 -3.42
CA ALA A 77 29.99 6.21 -3.84
C ALA A 77 30.14 4.70 -3.62
N PHE A 78 29.57 4.16 -2.55
CA PHE A 78 29.53 2.73 -2.26
C PHE A 78 28.73 1.98 -3.33
N LEU A 79 27.50 2.41 -3.64
CA LEU A 79 26.70 1.84 -4.72
C LEU A 79 27.42 1.91 -6.08
N SER A 80 28.12 3.02 -6.34
CA SER A 80 28.91 3.21 -7.57
C SER A 80 30.14 2.31 -7.64
N ALA A 81 30.64 1.79 -6.52
CA ALA A 81 31.85 0.96 -6.47
C ALA A 81 31.57 -0.52 -6.76
N TYR A 82 30.31 -0.98 -6.67
CA TYR A 82 29.96 -2.37 -6.97
C TYR A 82 30.31 -2.75 -8.42
N GLY A 83 31.01 -3.86 -8.60
CA GLY A 83 31.44 -4.33 -9.93
C GLY A 83 32.77 -3.74 -10.42
N GLY A 84 33.52 -3.04 -9.55
CA GLY A 84 34.87 -2.56 -9.85
C GLY A 84 34.91 -1.15 -10.45
N GLY A 85 33.97 -0.29 -10.05
CA GLY A 85 33.76 1.04 -10.63
C GLY A 85 34.97 1.99 -10.51
N SER A 86 35.86 1.94 -11.52
CA SER A 86 36.58 3.11 -12.03
C SER A 86 36.46 3.10 -13.57
N GLY A 87 35.76 4.06 -14.15
CA GLY A 87 35.56 4.18 -15.61
C GLY A 87 34.16 3.81 -16.11
N SER A 88 34.04 3.64 -17.44
CA SER A 88 32.79 3.54 -18.23
C SER A 88 31.98 2.24 -18.08
N VAL A 89 32.27 1.42 -17.06
CA VAL A 89 31.50 0.20 -16.74
C VAL A 89 30.83 0.44 -15.39
N GLY A 90 29.53 0.72 -15.44
CA GLY A 90 28.75 1.25 -14.32
C GLY A 90 28.51 0.27 -13.15
N ALA A 91 27.63 0.64 -12.21
CA ALA A 91 27.37 -0.09 -10.97
C ALA A 91 26.81 -1.47 -11.33
N GLY A 92 27.64 -2.50 -11.19
CA GLY A 92 27.37 -3.83 -11.72
C GLY A 92 28.43 -4.30 -12.70
N TRP A 93 28.16 -5.42 -13.34
CA TRP A 93 29.14 -6.12 -14.17
C TRP A 93 29.02 -5.80 -15.67
N GLY A 94 28.08 -4.91 -16.04
CA GLY A 94 27.65 -4.75 -17.44
C GLY A 94 27.13 -6.07 -18.01
N ALA A 95 27.09 -6.19 -19.33
CA ALA A 95 26.81 -7.47 -19.99
C ALA A 95 28.09 -8.32 -20.08
N LYS A 96 28.03 -9.55 -19.55
CA LYS A 96 29.08 -10.56 -19.64
C LYS A 96 28.53 -11.81 -20.30
N THR A 97 29.22 -12.29 -21.32
CA THR A 97 28.88 -13.51 -22.02
C THR A 97 29.96 -14.55 -21.78
N PHE A 98 29.56 -15.75 -21.39
CA PHE A 98 30.45 -16.89 -21.20
C PHE A 98 29.80 -18.17 -21.75
N ALA A 99 30.63 -19.13 -22.16
CA ALA A 99 30.17 -20.43 -22.58
C ALA A 99 30.15 -21.38 -21.38
N THR A 100 29.05 -22.11 -21.19
CA THR A 100 29.01 -23.21 -20.22
C THR A 100 29.84 -24.40 -20.72
N PRO A 101 30.20 -25.37 -19.86
CA PRO A 101 30.91 -26.58 -20.28
C PRO A 101 30.20 -27.36 -21.41
N GLU A 102 28.88 -27.18 -21.55
CA GLU A 102 28.07 -27.80 -22.60
C GLU A 102 27.99 -26.97 -23.90
N GLY A 103 28.74 -25.87 -23.99
CA GLY A 103 28.80 -25.01 -25.17
C GLY A 103 27.61 -24.04 -25.33
N VAL A 104 26.76 -23.89 -24.30
CA VAL A 104 25.66 -22.92 -24.32
C VAL A 104 26.20 -21.54 -23.97
N SER A 105 25.97 -20.57 -24.85
CA SER A 105 26.29 -19.17 -24.57
C SER A 105 25.28 -18.58 -23.59
N VAL A 106 25.78 -18.06 -22.47
CA VAL A 106 25.00 -17.44 -21.41
C VAL A 106 25.45 -16.00 -21.27
N THR A 107 24.49 -15.08 -21.31
CA THR A 107 24.71 -13.65 -21.12
C THR A 107 24.06 -13.21 -19.81
N PHE A 108 24.85 -12.71 -18.88
CA PHE A 108 24.40 -12.02 -17.68
C PHE A 108 24.56 -10.51 -17.86
N SER A 109 23.60 -9.72 -17.44
CA SER A 109 23.67 -8.26 -17.45
C SER A 109 23.09 -7.70 -16.16
N GLN A 110 23.79 -6.74 -15.56
CA GLN A 110 23.28 -5.93 -14.47
C GLN A 110 23.42 -4.45 -14.83
N LYS A 111 22.34 -3.69 -14.64
CA LYS A 111 22.28 -2.26 -14.94
C LYS A 111 21.50 -1.49 -13.88
N LEU A 112 21.82 -0.22 -13.70
CA LEU A 112 21.03 0.73 -12.91
C LEU A 112 20.29 1.71 -13.83
N VAL A 113 19.01 1.92 -13.55
CA VAL A 113 18.18 2.96 -14.19
C VAL A 113 17.60 3.89 -13.13
N LYS A 114 17.31 5.14 -13.49
CA LYS A 114 16.64 6.07 -12.57
C LYS A 114 15.21 5.61 -12.34
N LYS A 115 14.73 5.65 -11.09
CA LYS A 115 13.35 5.29 -10.75
C LYS A 115 12.36 5.98 -11.70
N ASP A 116 11.38 5.20 -12.16
CA ASP A 116 10.31 5.61 -13.09
C ASP A 116 10.81 6.09 -14.47
N THR A 117 12.04 5.70 -14.85
CA THR A 117 12.59 5.94 -16.18
C THR A 117 13.15 4.66 -16.79
N THR A 118 13.39 4.67 -18.10
CA THR A 118 14.13 3.62 -18.83
C THR A 118 15.58 4.02 -19.10
N VAL A 119 16.02 5.16 -18.57
CA VAL A 119 17.33 5.74 -18.87
C VAL A 119 18.38 5.08 -18.00
N GLU A 120 19.31 4.38 -18.66
CA GLU A 120 20.51 3.83 -18.04
C GLU A 120 21.38 4.98 -17.54
N ILE A 121 21.85 4.86 -16.29
CA ILE A 121 22.60 5.93 -15.64
C ILE A 121 24.09 5.74 -15.85
N ALA A 122 24.75 6.82 -16.28
CA ALA A 122 26.20 6.89 -16.30
C ALA A 122 26.78 6.97 -14.88
N LEU A 123 27.79 6.16 -14.60
CA LEU A 123 28.55 6.23 -13.35
C LEU A 123 29.75 7.18 -13.43
N PRO A 124 30.24 7.71 -12.30
CA PRO A 124 29.71 7.55 -10.94
C PRO A 124 28.35 8.24 -10.79
N LEU A 125 27.51 7.75 -9.88
CA LEU A 125 26.21 8.36 -9.61
C LEU A 125 26.43 9.83 -9.17
N THR A 126 25.71 10.75 -9.80
CA THR A 126 25.82 12.19 -9.50
C THR A 126 24.74 12.66 -8.53
N THR A 127 23.59 11.99 -8.49
CA THR A 127 22.43 12.34 -7.67
C THR A 127 22.17 11.34 -6.54
N ASP A 128 21.47 11.79 -5.50
CA ASP A 128 21.05 10.95 -4.37
C ASP A 128 19.60 10.49 -4.62
N ASP A 129 19.39 9.76 -5.72
CA ASP A 129 18.06 9.31 -6.14
C ASP A 129 17.77 7.86 -5.72
N ASP A 130 16.52 7.44 -5.94
CA ASP A 130 16.16 6.03 -5.96
C ASP A 130 16.42 5.47 -7.36
N TYR A 131 16.98 4.27 -7.41
CA TYR A 131 17.41 3.58 -8.62
C TYR A 131 16.72 2.22 -8.71
N GLU A 132 16.43 1.78 -9.92
CA GLU A 132 16.04 0.39 -10.17
C GLU A 132 17.24 -0.39 -10.69
N VAL A 133 17.49 -1.54 -10.08
CA VAL A 133 18.50 -2.49 -10.51
C VAL A 133 17.83 -3.54 -11.36
N LEU A 134 18.28 -3.64 -12.61
CA LEU A 134 17.81 -4.60 -13.58
C LEU A 134 18.89 -5.68 -13.73
N ILE A 135 18.51 -6.90 -13.39
CA ILE A 135 19.34 -8.09 -13.57
C ILE A 135 18.69 -8.95 -14.63
N SER A 136 19.43 -9.21 -15.70
CA SER A 136 19.00 -9.97 -16.86
C SER A 136 19.94 -11.14 -17.08
N ALA A 137 19.41 -12.34 -17.28
CA ALA A 137 20.16 -13.51 -17.70
C ALA A 137 19.53 -14.09 -18.95
N THR A 138 20.33 -14.46 -19.95
CA THR A 138 19.85 -15.04 -21.21
C THR A 138 20.68 -16.28 -21.59
N ALA A 139 20.02 -17.39 -21.92
CA ALA A 139 20.65 -18.63 -22.35
C ALA A 139 19.75 -19.35 -23.36
N GLY A 140 20.30 -19.75 -24.51
CA GLY A 140 19.56 -20.53 -25.51
C GLY A 140 18.21 -19.92 -25.94
N GLY A 141 18.15 -18.59 -26.07
CA GLY A 141 16.94 -17.85 -26.45
C GLY A 141 15.94 -17.59 -25.32
N ARG A 142 16.22 -18.07 -24.10
CA ARG A 142 15.44 -17.78 -22.89
C ARG A 142 16.03 -16.62 -22.14
N SER A 143 15.18 -15.78 -21.55
CA SER A 143 15.61 -14.62 -20.78
C SER A 143 14.82 -14.52 -19.48
N LYS A 144 15.52 -14.17 -18.39
CA LYS A 144 14.93 -13.83 -17.10
C LYS A 144 15.36 -12.44 -16.71
N ASN A 145 14.39 -11.60 -16.35
CA ASN A 145 14.61 -10.26 -15.85
C ASN A 145 14.11 -10.16 -14.40
N ILE A 146 14.93 -9.59 -13.53
CA ILE A 146 14.60 -9.27 -12.14
C ILE A 146 14.79 -7.76 -11.98
N ARG A 147 13.78 -7.10 -11.43
CA ARG A 147 13.78 -5.67 -11.14
C ARG A 147 13.53 -5.44 -9.66
N PHE A 148 14.36 -4.64 -9.02
CA PHE A 148 14.15 -4.19 -7.65
C PHE A 148 14.72 -2.79 -7.44
N GLN A 149 14.16 -2.08 -6.46
CA GLN A 149 14.55 -0.70 -6.16
C GLN A 149 15.60 -0.65 -5.05
N VAL A 150 16.59 0.25 -5.20
CA VAL A 150 17.58 0.61 -4.19
C VAL A 150 17.71 2.13 -4.08
N SER A 151 18.06 2.65 -2.90
CA SER A 151 18.24 4.09 -2.70
C SER A 151 19.71 4.43 -2.51
N ALA A 152 20.23 5.44 -3.22
CA ALA A 152 21.59 5.95 -3.02
C ALA A 152 21.67 7.09 -2.00
N LYS A 153 20.54 7.48 -1.41
CA LYS A 153 20.45 8.55 -0.41
C LYS A 153 21.26 8.19 0.82
N ASP A 154 22.33 8.93 1.08
CA ASP A 154 23.07 8.88 2.34
C ASP A 154 22.11 9.10 3.49
N GLY A 155 21.83 8.03 4.24
CA GLY A 155 21.01 8.11 5.44
C GLY A 155 19.80 9.02 5.28
N SER A 156 18.95 8.79 4.25
CA SER A 156 17.56 9.12 4.50
C SER A 156 17.13 8.16 5.60
N THR A 157 17.14 8.70 6.81
CA THR A 157 16.53 8.14 8.01
C THR A 157 15.03 7.86 7.82
N SER A 158 14.46 8.12 6.64
CA SER A 158 13.08 7.76 6.30
C SER A 158 12.91 6.26 6.42
N VAL A 159 12.29 5.86 7.52
CA VAL A 159 11.60 4.59 7.63
C VAL A 159 10.38 4.70 6.73
N PRO A 160 10.31 4.06 5.56
CA PRO A 160 9.11 4.20 4.74
C PRO A 160 7.92 3.54 5.44
N ILE A 161 6.72 4.10 5.25
CA ILE A 161 5.46 3.44 5.61
C ILE A 161 4.90 2.86 4.32
N ASP A 162 4.80 1.54 4.25
CA ASP A 162 4.27 0.78 3.12
C ASP A 162 3.10 -0.09 3.60
N PRO A 163 1.85 0.40 3.47
CA PRO A 163 0.65 -0.34 3.85
C PRO A 163 0.41 -1.62 3.04
N GLU A 164 0.96 -1.69 1.83
CA GLU A 164 0.75 -2.83 0.92
C GLU A 164 1.66 -4.00 1.30
N HIS A 165 2.84 -3.72 1.87
CA HIS A 165 3.84 -4.73 2.22
C HIS A 165 4.14 -4.76 3.72
N LYS A 166 3.13 -5.07 4.53
CA LYS A 166 3.32 -5.13 5.98
C LYS A 166 4.34 -6.21 6.37
N VAL A 167 5.13 -5.95 7.41
CA VAL A 167 6.12 -6.87 7.98
C VAL A 167 5.74 -7.28 9.41
N ALA A 168 6.20 -8.44 9.87
CA ALA A 168 5.95 -8.85 11.25
C ALA A 168 6.64 -7.91 12.24
N ILE A 169 5.96 -7.59 13.34
CA ILE A 169 6.50 -6.69 14.36
C ILE A 169 7.51 -7.45 15.25
N THR A 170 8.66 -6.83 15.49
CA THR A 170 9.70 -7.32 16.40
C THR A 170 10.08 -6.23 17.42
N GLY A 171 10.39 -6.62 18.65
CA GLY A 171 10.83 -5.67 19.68
C GLY A 171 9.72 -4.79 20.27
N ASN A 172 10.08 -3.57 20.66
CA ASN A 172 9.21 -2.61 21.32
C ASN A 172 8.15 -2.07 20.36
N LYS A 173 6.89 -2.12 20.79
CA LYS A 173 5.72 -1.88 19.94
C LYS A 173 5.25 -0.42 19.94
N VAL A 174 5.94 0.41 20.72
CA VAL A 174 5.71 1.85 20.79
C VAL A 174 7.00 2.56 20.45
N LEU A 175 6.92 3.51 19.52
CA LEU A 175 8.06 4.29 19.08
C LEU A 175 7.77 5.78 19.24
N TYR A 176 8.77 6.57 19.63
CA TYR A 176 8.59 8.00 19.88
C TYR A 176 9.79 8.84 19.41
N GLY A 177 9.59 10.02 18.84
CA GLY A 177 10.71 10.88 18.43
C GLY A 177 11.13 11.91 19.48
N GLY A 178 10.17 12.44 20.24
CA GLY A 178 10.37 13.48 21.26
C GLY A 178 10.61 12.92 22.66
N SER A 179 9.86 13.45 23.62
CA SER A 179 9.89 12.99 25.02
C SER A 179 8.66 12.14 25.36
N ILE A 180 8.77 11.30 26.39
CA ILE A 180 7.62 10.67 27.01
C ILE A 180 7.39 11.32 28.37
N THR A 181 6.24 11.96 28.55
CA THR A 181 5.77 12.47 29.84
C THR A 181 4.59 11.63 30.30
N MET A 182 4.80 10.83 31.35
CA MET A 182 3.75 10.05 32.00
C MET A 182 3.66 10.45 33.46
N ASN A 183 2.56 11.12 33.84
CA ASN A 183 2.28 11.38 35.26
C ASN A 183 1.54 10.16 35.86
N THR A 184 2.30 9.08 36.07
CA THR A 184 1.79 7.84 36.66
C THR A 184 2.43 7.62 38.02
N SER A 185 1.62 7.61 39.07
CA SER A 185 2.05 7.17 40.41
C SER A 185 2.33 5.65 40.49
N ASN A 186 2.09 4.89 39.42
CA ASN A 186 2.47 3.47 39.26
C ASN A 186 3.56 3.35 38.19
N GLY A 187 4.82 3.46 38.62
CA GLY A 187 6.03 3.65 37.79
C GLY A 187 6.54 2.43 37.02
N SER A 188 5.70 1.72 36.25
CA SER A 188 6.13 0.49 35.56
C SER A 188 6.05 0.52 34.02
N ASN A 189 5.55 1.60 33.40
CA ASN A 189 5.15 1.58 31.99
C ASN A 189 6.09 2.34 31.02
N ALA A 190 7.27 2.81 31.45
CA ALA A 190 8.22 3.47 30.54
C ALA A 190 9.08 2.51 29.69
N ASN A 191 9.12 1.21 30.05
CA ASN A 191 10.09 0.25 29.50
C ASN A 191 9.68 -0.41 28.17
N PHE A 192 8.54 -0.06 27.56
CA PHE A 192 8.09 -0.66 26.28
C PHE A 192 8.27 0.23 25.06
N ALA A 193 8.80 1.45 25.22
CA ALA A 193 8.91 2.44 24.16
C ALA A 193 10.35 2.67 23.71
N THR A 194 10.59 2.77 22.40
CA THR A 194 11.92 3.05 21.82
C THR A 194 11.95 4.42 21.17
N GLN A 195 12.99 5.21 21.46
CA GLN A 195 13.15 6.51 20.81
C GLN A 195 13.62 6.32 19.36
N ASN A 196 12.94 6.97 18.43
CA ASN A 196 13.29 7.03 17.02
C ASN A 196 12.86 8.41 16.45
N THR A 197 13.85 9.27 16.24
CA THR A 197 13.66 10.66 15.77
C THR A 197 13.24 10.77 14.31
N THR A 198 13.19 9.65 13.58
CA THR A 198 12.98 9.62 12.14
C THR A 198 11.52 9.36 11.75
N ILE A 199 10.71 8.96 12.74
CA ILE A 199 9.27 8.68 12.59
C ILE A 199 8.52 9.90 12.08
N ALA A 200 8.85 11.12 12.57
CA ALA A 200 8.16 12.33 12.12
C ALA A 200 8.24 12.50 10.59
N ASN A 201 9.40 12.25 10.00
CA ASN A 201 9.62 12.35 8.56
C ASN A 201 8.91 11.23 7.80
N ALA A 202 8.92 10.01 8.34
CA ALA A 202 8.21 8.86 7.78
C ALA A 202 6.71 9.11 7.68
N VAL A 203 6.11 9.58 8.79
CA VAL A 203 4.68 9.87 8.86
C VAL A 203 4.32 11.08 8.00
N ASP A 204 5.15 12.13 7.97
CA ASP A 204 4.93 13.28 7.08
C ASP A 204 4.93 12.89 5.61
N TRP A 205 5.89 12.06 5.19
CA TRP A 205 5.92 11.54 3.83
C TRP A 205 4.65 10.75 3.51
N TYR A 206 4.21 9.86 4.40
CA TYR A 206 3.02 9.04 4.20
C TYR A 206 1.72 9.86 4.11
N ILE A 207 1.58 10.89 4.96
CA ILE A 207 0.47 11.85 4.90
C ILE A 207 0.48 12.58 3.54
N ASN A 208 1.66 13.05 3.10
CA ASN A 208 1.79 13.80 1.86
C ASN A 208 1.54 12.92 0.61
N ASP A 209 1.99 11.66 0.61
CA ASP A 209 1.70 10.69 -0.45
C ASP A 209 0.20 10.38 -0.53
N THR A 210 -0.44 10.12 0.62
CA THR A 210 -1.88 9.91 0.71
C THR A 210 -2.66 11.12 0.20
N LYS A 211 -2.26 12.33 0.63
CA LYS A 211 -2.82 13.59 0.17
C LYS A 211 -2.70 13.76 -1.35
N ALA A 212 -1.51 13.49 -1.91
CA ALA A 212 -1.29 13.60 -3.35
C ALA A 212 -2.18 12.64 -4.15
N LYS A 213 -2.31 11.38 -3.70
CA LYS A 213 -3.22 10.38 -4.28
C LYS A 213 -4.68 10.83 -4.23
N VAL A 214 -5.14 11.30 -3.07
CA VAL A 214 -6.51 11.81 -2.88
C VAL A 214 -6.78 13.04 -3.76
N ILE A 215 -5.88 14.03 -3.78
CA ILE A 215 -6.03 15.24 -4.62
C ILE A 215 -6.05 14.88 -6.10
N SER A 216 -5.21 13.92 -6.54
CA SER A 216 -5.21 13.43 -7.92
C SER A 216 -6.57 12.85 -8.31
N GLN A 217 -7.15 12.00 -7.45
CA GLN A 217 -8.47 11.39 -7.69
C GLN A 217 -9.60 12.42 -7.65
N ILE A 218 -9.59 13.33 -6.67
CA ILE A 218 -10.56 14.45 -6.61
C ILE A 218 -10.49 15.29 -7.89
N SER A 219 -9.28 15.60 -8.36
CA SER A 219 -9.06 16.37 -9.59
C SER A 219 -9.64 15.64 -10.80
N ALA A 220 -9.42 14.33 -10.92
CA ALA A 220 -9.98 13.51 -11.99
C ALA A 220 -11.53 13.51 -11.97
N PHE A 221 -12.16 13.44 -10.80
CA PHE A 221 -13.62 13.53 -10.69
C PHE A 221 -14.14 14.93 -11.03
N LYS A 222 -13.44 15.99 -10.62
CA LYS A 222 -13.80 17.38 -10.93
C LYS A 222 -13.66 17.72 -12.41
N SER A 223 -12.62 17.20 -13.07
CA SER A 223 -12.38 17.42 -14.50
C SER A 223 -13.21 16.51 -15.40
N SER A 224 -13.96 15.57 -14.83
CA SER A 224 -14.80 14.67 -15.62
C SER A 224 -15.85 15.47 -16.41
N PRO A 225 -15.93 15.30 -17.75
CA PRO A 225 -16.94 15.96 -18.58
C PRO A 225 -18.36 15.46 -18.28
N TYR A 226 -18.47 14.43 -17.44
CA TYR A 226 -19.69 13.73 -17.11
C TYR A 226 -20.26 14.12 -15.74
N ALA A 227 -19.59 15.04 -15.04
CA ALA A 227 -20.03 15.50 -13.74
C ALA A 227 -21.16 16.53 -13.86
N ILE A 228 -22.30 16.23 -13.26
CA ILE A 228 -23.48 17.08 -13.26
C ILE A 228 -23.31 18.15 -12.18
N THR A 229 -23.27 19.41 -12.60
CA THR A 229 -23.21 20.55 -11.67
C THR A 229 -24.59 21.13 -11.51
N CYS A 230 -25.04 21.27 -10.27
CA CYS A 230 -26.36 21.82 -9.99
C CYS A 230 -26.33 22.65 -8.68
N THR A 231 -25.89 23.89 -8.81
CA THR A 231 -25.65 24.78 -7.66
C THR A 231 -26.94 25.12 -6.94
N GLY A 232 -27.02 24.78 -5.65
CA GLY A 232 -28.20 25.07 -4.81
C GLY A 232 -29.39 24.13 -5.05
N CYS A 233 -29.17 22.98 -5.66
CA CYS A 233 -30.19 21.95 -5.79
C CYS A 233 -30.74 21.50 -4.43
N SER A 234 -32.06 21.30 -4.37
CA SER A 234 -32.66 20.54 -3.27
C SER A 234 -32.21 19.08 -3.30
N VAL A 235 -32.36 18.38 -2.18
CA VAL A 235 -32.11 16.94 -2.08
C VAL A 235 -32.90 16.15 -3.14
N ASP A 236 -34.17 16.50 -3.36
CA ASP A 236 -35.02 15.82 -4.34
C ASP A 236 -34.55 16.05 -5.77
N GLN A 237 -34.05 17.25 -6.07
CA GLN A 237 -33.45 17.55 -7.38
C GLN A 237 -32.18 16.75 -7.59
N ILE A 238 -31.31 16.64 -6.58
CA ILE A 238 -30.11 15.79 -6.64
C ILE A 238 -30.52 14.34 -6.90
N GLN A 239 -31.49 13.82 -6.16
CA GLN A 239 -31.96 12.44 -6.33
C GLN A 239 -32.55 12.22 -7.72
N THR A 240 -33.34 13.16 -8.23
CA THR A 240 -33.89 13.10 -9.59
C THR A 240 -32.78 13.04 -10.65
N GLN A 241 -31.68 13.78 -10.47
CA GLN A 241 -30.51 13.71 -11.36
C GLN A 241 -29.81 12.35 -11.27
N ILE A 242 -29.72 11.76 -10.06
CA ILE A 242 -29.21 10.40 -9.87
C ILE A 242 -30.08 9.43 -10.65
N ASP A 243 -31.39 9.48 -10.48
CA ASP A 243 -32.34 8.49 -11.00
C ASP A 243 -32.41 8.53 -12.52
N ASN A 244 -32.50 9.74 -13.10
CA ASN A 244 -32.59 9.96 -14.53
C ASN A 244 -31.28 9.75 -15.28
N SER A 245 -30.15 9.69 -14.58
CA SER A 245 -28.86 9.45 -15.22
C SER A 245 -28.78 8.03 -15.78
N SER A 246 -28.56 7.94 -17.10
CA SER A 246 -28.25 6.70 -17.79
C SER A 246 -26.84 6.18 -17.48
N ARG A 247 -26.03 6.93 -16.72
CA ARG A 247 -24.68 6.50 -16.33
C ARG A 247 -24.76 5.48 -15.21
N ASN A 248 -24.35 4.26 -15.55
CA ASN A 248 -24.26 3.11 -14.66
C ASN A 248 -22.87 2.48 -14.88
N PRO A 249 -22.07 2.21 -13.83
CA PRO A 249 -22.46 2.24 -12.41
C PRO A 249 -22.22 3.54 -11.67
N VAL A 250 -21.62 4.57 -12.28
CA VAL A 250 -21.13 5.74 -11.53
C VAL A 250 -21.70 7.05 -12.05
N ILE A 251 -22.18 7.89 -11.14
CA ILE A 251 -22.57 9.28 -11.40
C ILE A 251 -21.79 10.23 -10.50
N ILE A 252 -21.40 11.40 -11.04
CA ILE A 252 -20.72 12.45 -10.28
C ILE A 252 -21.66 13.65 -10.19
N ILE A 253 -21.95 14.12 -8.98
CA ILE A 253 -22.83 15.28 -8.74
C ILE A 253 -22.10 16.33 -7.90
N ARG A 254 -22.26 17.60 -8.33
CA ARG A 254 -21.69 18.79 -7.71
C ARG A 254 -22.80 19.78 -7.32
N PRO A 255 -23.42 19.66 -6.13
CA PRO A 255 -24.54 20.53 -5.77
C PRO A 255 -24.12 21.91 -5.21
N GLY A 256 -22.81 22.16 -5.03
CA GLY A 256 -22.33 23.30 -4.27
C GLY A 256 -22.38 22.99 -2.78
N THR A 257 -23.05 23.81 -1.97
CA THR A 257 -23.27 23.54 -0.53
C THR A 257 -24.51 22.67 -0.34
N LEU A 258 -24.44 21.72 0.59
CA LEU A 258 -25.55 20.82 0.88
C LEU A 258 -26.03 20.99 2.33
N ASP A 259 -27.29 21.41 2.47
CA ASP A 259 -27.94 21.52 3.78
C ASP A 259 -28.92 20.36 4.00
N LEU A 260 -28.57 19.48 4.94
CA LEU A 260 -29.37 18.33 5.33
C LEU A 260 -29.97 18.50 6.72
N ALA A 261 -29.96 19.71 7.30
CA ALA A 261 -30.49 19.92 8.64
C ALA A 261 -31.91 19.33 8.80
N ASN A 262 -32.06 18.48 9.82
CA ASN A 262 -33.31 17.78 10.14
C ASN A 262 -33.85 16.85 9.04
N LYS A 263 -32.99 16.36 8.13
CA LYS A 263 -33.36 15.44 7.06
C LYS A 263 -32.54 14.17 7.11
N THR A 264 -33.15 13.05 6.73
CA THR A 264 -32.43 11.80 6.47
C THR A 264 -32.44 11.55 4.96
N THR A 265 -31.27 11.42 4.37
CA THR A 265 -31.10 11.36 2.91
C THR A 265 -30.16 10.23 2.52
N THR A 266 -30.52 9.54 1.43
CA THR A 266 -29.68 8.51 0.83
C THR A 266 -29.40 8.89 -0.62
N PHE A 267 -28.14 8.91 -1.03
CA PHE A 267 -27.73 9.10 -2.41
C PHE A 267 -27.11 7.82 -2.97
N GLY A 268 -27.54 7.42 -4.17
CA GLY A 268 -27.08 6.21 -4.84
C GLY A 268 -27.85 4.97 -4.41
N TYR A 269 -27.42 3.82 -4.91
CA TYR A 269 -28.14 2.56 -4.75
C TYR A 269 -27.23 1.40 -4.38
N ALA A 270 -27.69 0.58 -3.43
CA ALA A 270 -27.01 -0.65 -3.05
C ALA A 270 -27.00 -1.67 -4.19
N PRO A 271 -25.97 -2.53 -4.28
CA PRO A 271 -26.02 -3.75 -5.08
C PRO A 271 -27.24 -4.61 -4.77
N GLY A 272 -27.80 -5.25 -5.79
CA GLY A 272 -29.03 -6.05 -5.67
C GLY A 272 -30.34 -5.28 -5.73
N THR A 273 -30.31 -3.95 -5.91
CA THR A 273 -31.54 -3.17 -6.17
C THR A 273 -32.10 -3.54 -7.54
N SER A 274 -33.43 -3.68 -7.69
CA SER A 274 -34.09 -4.19 -8.92
C SER A 274 -33.62 -3.54 -10.22
N ASN A 275 -33.39 -2.22 -10.22
CA ASN A 275 -32.92 -1.47 -11.40
C ASN A 275 -31.39 -1.30 -11.46
N TYR A 276 -30.69 -1.71 -10.40
CA TYR A 276 -29.24 -1.53 -10.21
C TYR A 276 -28.64 -2.79 -9.56
N PRO A 277 -28.55 -3.92 -10.29
CA PRO A 277 -28.06 -5.19 -9.74
C PRO A 277 -26.62 -5.08 -9.20
N ASN A 278 -25.79 -4.23 -9.80
CA ASN A 278 -24.43 -3.94 -9.35
C ASN A 278 -24.32 -2.71 -8.44
N GLY A 279 -25.46 -2.10 -8.09
CA GLY A 279 -25.54 -0.82 -7.39
C GLY A 279 -25.37 0.36 -8.34
N LYS A 280 -25.54 1.57 -7.79
CA LYS A 280 -25.27 2.83 -8.50
C LYS A 280 -24.47 3.72 -7.57
N ALA A 281 -23.17 3.82 -7.84
CA ALA A 281 -22.24 4.64 -7.11
C ALA A 281 -22.49 6.14 -7.40
N VAL A 282 -22.51 6.94 -6.35
CA VAL A 282 -22.55 8.40 -6.42
C VAL A 282 -21.23 8.94 -5.89
N ILE A 283 -20.56 9.76 -6.69
CA ILE A 283 -19.47 10.61 -6.26
C ILE A 283 -20.07 11.99 -6.00
N LEU A 284 -20.37 12.26 -4.74
CA LEU A 284 -20.95 13.52 -4.29
C LEU A 284 -19.83 14.48 -3.90
N ILE A 285 -19.67 15.57 -4.66
CA ILE A 285 -18.66 16.60 -4.41
C ILE A 285 -19.36 17.88 -3.98
N THR A 286 -19.29 18.20 -2.69
CA THR A 286 -19.93 19.37 -2.10
C THR A 286 -18.88 20.28 -1.47
N GLU A 287 -19.16 21.58 -1.38
CA GLU A 287 -18.24 22.54 -0.75
C GLU A 287 -18.36 22.51 0.77
N SER A 288 -19.58 22.37 1.29
CA SER A 288 -19.81 22.22 2.73
C SER A 288 -21.10 21.44 2.99
N LEU A 289 -21.17 20.84 4.16
CA LEU A 289 -22.27 19.98 4.56
C LEU A 289 -22.77 20.36 5.95
N ASN A 290 -24.08 20.63 6.06
CA ASN A 290 -24.75 20.83 7.33
C ASN A 290 -25.53 19.57 7.71
N LEU A 291 -25.13 18.93 8.81
CA LEU A 291 -25.69 17.67 9.29
C LEU A 291 -26.48 17.79 10.60
N ASN A 292 -26.86 18.99 11.03
CA ASN A 292 -27.59 19.16 12.29
C ASN A 292 -28.90 18.35 12.35
N ASN A 293 -28.97 17.40 13.27
CA ASN A 293 -30.07 16.44 13.47
C ASN A 293 -30.45 15.70 12.17
N SER A 294 -29.45 15.36 11.35
CA SER A 294 -29.67 14.76 10.03
C SER A 294 -29.19 13.31 9.96
N GLY A 295 -29.55 12.62 8.88
CA GLY A 295 -28.96 11.36 8.47
C GLY A 295 -28.46 11.45 7.03
N LEU A 296 -27.29 10.90 6.73
CA LEU A 296 -26.74 10.84 5.38
C LEU A 296 -26.21 9.44 5.09
N THR A 297 -26.71 8.81 4.03
CA THR A 297 -26.10 7.63 3.42
C THR A 297 -25.68 7.94 1.99
N VAL A 298 -24.43 7.64 1.63
CA VAL A 298 -23.96 7.73 0.23
C VAL A 298 -23.42 6.37 -0.18
N TYR A 299 -24.00 5.76 -1.21
CA TYR A 299 -23.43 4.60 -1.88
C TYR A 299 -22.40 5.11 -2.89
N GLY A 300 -21.12 5.14 -2.53
CA GLY A 300 -20.07 5.73 -3.36
C GLY A 300 -19.06 6.56 -2.57
N ASN A 301 -18.65 7.71 -3.10
CA ASN A 301 -17.69 8.60 -2.45
C ASN A 301 -18.36 9.92 -2.06
N LEU A 302 -17.99 10.46 -0.91
CA LEU A 302 -18.32 11.83 -0.50
C LEU A 302 -17.03 12.65 -0.42
N ILE A 303 -17.03 13.79 -1.11
CA ILE A 303 -15.90 14.70 -1.19
C ILE A 303 -16.35 16.09 -0.72
N LEU A 304 -15.73 16.61 0.34
CA LEU A 304 -15.84 18.00 0.76
C LEU A 304 -14.69 18.79 0.14
N ASN A 305 -15.01 19.57 -0.90
CA ASN A 305 -14.05 20.25 -1.77
C ASN A 305 -13.67 21.67 -1.31
N THR A 306 -13.85 21.99 -0.03
CA THR A 306 -13.39 23.25 0.57
C THR A 306 -12.06 23.04 1.30
N THR A 307 -11.19 24.05 1.32
CA THR A 307 -9.95 24.05 2.12
C THR A 307 -10.13 24.65 3.52
N ASN A 308 -11.30 25.26 3.77
CA ASN A 308 -11.68 25.87 5.04
C ASN A 308 -12.46 24.83 5.88
N THR A 309 -13.75 25.07 6.15
CA THR A 309 -14.58 24.19 6.97
C THR A 309 -15.54 23.39 6.10
N GLY A 310 -15.35 22.07 6.05
CA GLY A 310 -16.23 21.15 5.32
C GLY A 310 -17.53 20.87 6.07
N ILE A 311 -17.43 20.52 7.36
CA ILE A 311 -18.57 20.37 8.26
C ILE A 311 -18.37 21.30 9.44
N GLY A 312 -19.36 22.15 9.69
CA GLY A 312 -19.30 23.30 10.59
C GLY A 312 -19.19 22.99 12.09
N ASN A 313 -19.51 23.99 12.90
CA ASN A 313 -19.36 24.02 14.37
C ASN A 313 -19.64 22.67 15.08
N PRO A 314 -18.65 22.08 15.79
CA PRO A 314 -18.80 20.77 16.43
C PRO A 314 -19.95 20.71 17.44
N TYR A 315 -20.42 21.83 17.99
CA TYR A 315 -21.52 21.84 18.96
C TYR A 315 -22.93 21.77 18.34
N SER A 316 -23.04 21.91 17.02
CA SER A 316 -24.34 21.92 16.32
C SER A 316 -24.50 20.77 15.32
N GLN A 317 -23.50 19.90 15.17
CA GLN A 317 -23.50 18.84 14.15
C GLN A 317 -23.88 17.50 14.77
N ASN A 318 -25.11 17.39 15.25
CA ASN A 318 -25.68 16.14 15.78
C ASN A 318 -26.08 15.23 14.62
N VAL A 319 -25.42 14.10 14.41
CA VAL A 319 -25.72 13.24 13.27
C VAL A 319 -26.42 11.98 13.73
N SER A 320 -27.64 11.74 13.28
CA SER A 320 -28.37 10.51 13.60
C SER A 320 -27.71 9.28 12.96
N SER A 321 -27.24 9.42 11.72
CA SER A 321 -26.46 8.41 11.01
C SER A 321 -25.67 9.05 9.87
N PHE A 322 -24.38 8.76 9.76
CA PHE A 322 -23.55 9.16 8.63
C PHE A 322 -22.85 7.94 8.08
N ALA A 323 -23.25 7.47 6.90
CA ALA A 323 -22.72 6.27 6.30
C ALA A 323 -22.23 6.51 4.86
N ILE A 324 -20.98 6.18 4.59
CA ILE A 324 -20.46 6.03 3.23
C ILE A 324 -20.31 4.54 2.96
N LYS A 325 -21.10 4.04 2.00
CA LYS A 325 -21.21 2.62 1.67
C LYS A 325 -20.41 2.30 0.42
N GLN A 326 -19.84 1.11 0.42
CA GLN A 326 -19.07 0.58 -0.69
C GLN A 326 -19.98 0.22 -1.87
N VAL A 327 -19.50 0.53 -3.06
CA VAL A 327 -20.02 0.04 -4.34
C VAL A 327 -18.80 -0.42 -5.14
N LYS A 328 -18.93 -1.53 -5.85
CA LYS A 328 -17.83 -2.05 -6.69
C LYS A 328 -17.82 -1.35 -8.04
N ASP A 329 -16.65 -1.23 -8.65
CA ASP A 329 -16.56 -0.81 -10.04
C ASP A 329 -17.06 -1.92 -10.99
N THR A 330 -17.06 -1.64 -12.31
CA THR A 330 -17.44 -2.63 -13.33
C THR A 330 -16.53 -3.86 -13.37
N SER A 331 -15.34 -3.77 -12.81
CA SER A 331 -14.35 -4.85 -12.71
C SER A 331 -14.46 -5.62 -11.39
N GLY A 332 -15.40 -5.26 -10.52
CA GLY A 332 -15.60 -5.89 -9.22
C GLY A 332 -14.65 -5.42 -8.11
N ASN A 333 -13.88 -4.35 -8.36
CA ASN A 333 -12.93 -3.80 -7.42
C ASN A 333 -13.60 -2.82 -6.44
N ASP A 334 -13.05 -2.77 -5.23
CA ASP A 334 -13.48 -1.95 -4.12
C ASP A 334 -12.97 -0.51 -4.22
N VAL A 335 -13.36 0.20 -5.28
CA VAL A 335 -12.86 1.55 -5.60
C VAL A 335 -13.64 2.66 -4.89
N TYR A 336 -14.91 2.42 -4.55
CA TYR A 336 -15.78 3.40 -3.90
C TYR A 336 -16.03 3.07 -2.42
N GLY A 337 -16.56 4.05 -1.69
CA GLY A 337 -16.80 3.95 -0.25
C GLY A 337 -15.96 4.92 0.58
N ASN A 338 -15.44 5.99 -0.03
CA ASN A 338 -14.48 6.90 0.59
C ASN A 338 -15.14 8.20 1.08
N PHE A 339 -14.65 8.71 2.20
CA PHE A 339 -14.98 10.05 2.68
C PHE A 339 -13.72 10.91 2.69
N TRP A 340 -13.68 11.93 1.82
CA TRP A 340 -12.55 12.83 1.72
C TRP A 340 -12.97 14.27 2.00
N SER A 341 -12.24 14.96 2.86
CA SER A 341 -12.44 16.38 3.14
C SER A 341 -11.14 17.15 3.01
N LEU A 342 -11.07 18.11 2.09
CA LEU A 342 -9.92 19.01 2.00
C LEU A 342 -9.92 20.09 3.09
N GLY A 343 -10.99 20.16 3.87
CA GLY A 343 -11.21 21.11 4.96
C GLY A 343 -11.43 20.43 6.29
N ASP A 344 -11.64 21.24 7.31
CA ASP A 344 -11.86 20.79 8.68
C ASP A 344 -13.25 20.17 8.83
N VAL A 345 -13.32 19.06 9.57
CA VAL A 345 -14.56 18.34 9.87
C VAL A 345 -14.78 18.32 11.38
N SER A 346 -16.00 18.63 11.78
CA SER A 346 -16.40 18.70 13.18
C SER A 346 -17.76 18.04 13.39
N LEU A 347 -17.85 17.09 14.33
CA LEU A 347 -19.07 16.32 14.61
C LEU A 347 -19.36 16.28 16.11
N ASN A 348 -20.62 16.51 16.51
CA ASN A 348 -21.01 16.58 17.92
C ASN A 348 -21.29 15.24 18.56
N GLN A 349 -22.04 14.39 17.87
CA GLN A 349 -22.53 13.10 18.37
C GLN A 349 -23.03 12.29 17.19
N GLY A 350 -23.13 10.97 17.37
CA GLY A 350 -23.71 10.09 16.36
C GLY A 350 -22.79 8.96 15.92
N THR A 351 -22.98 8.52 14.69
CA THR A 351 -22.11 7.50 14.08
C THR A 351 -21.66 7.92 12.68
N LEU A 352 -20.34 7.88 12.45
CA LEU A 352 -19.70 7.99 11.15
C LEU A 352 -19.16 6.61 10.75
N ASN A 353 -19.75 6.01 9.72
CA ASN A 353 -19.37 4.71 9.17
C ASN A 353 -18.89 4.88 7.73
N VAL A 354 -17.61 4.68 7.46
CA VAL A 354 -17.04 4.80 6.12
C VAL A 354 -16.48 3.46 5.70
N ALA A 355 -16.97 2.91 4.60
CA ALA A 355 -16.64 1.54 4.21
C ALA A 355 -15.18 1.34 3.80
N ASN A 356 -14.53 2.36 3.24
CA ASN A 356 -13.15 2.30 2.80
C ASN A 356 -12.29 3.33 3.54
N GLN A 357 -11.81 4.37 2.84
CA GLN A 357 -10.86 5.33 3.40
C GLN A 357 -11.54 6.61 3.87
N ILE A 358 -11.10 7.10 5.02
CA ILE A 358 -11.30 8.48 5.46
C ILE A 358 -10.01 9.27 5.23
N TYR A 359 -10.10 10.40 4.53
CA TYR A 359 -9.02 11.40 4.48
C TYR A 359 -9.58 12.77 4.86
N MET A 360 -8.92 13.48 5.77
CA MET A 360 -9.31 14.85 6.06
C MET A 360 -8.18 15.76 6.51
N LYS A 361 -8.38 17.07 6.37
CA LYS A 361 -7.43 18.08 6.84
C LYS A 361 -7.31 18.06 8.37
N SER A 362 -8.40 18.25 9.09
CA SER A 362 -8.45 18.15 10.56
C SER A 362 -9.78 17.57 11.00
N PHE A 363 -9.80 16.95 12.18
CA PHE A 363 -11.02 16.37 12.75
C PHE A 363 -11.21 16.78 14.20
N THR A 364 -12.45 17.16 14.54
CA THR A 364 -12.89 17.29 15.93
C THR A 364 -14.17 16.50 16.13
N GLY A 365 -14.08 15.41 16.90
CA GLY A 365 -15.21 14.63 17.36
C GLY A 365 -15.46 14.91 18.84
N ILE A 366 -16.69 15.25 19.20
CA ILE A 366 -17.10 15.43 20.59
C ILE A 366 -18.29 14.49 20.92
N ASN A 367 -18.67 14.44 22.20
CA ASN A 367 -19.87 13.81 22.80
C ASN A 367 -20.46 12.54 22.13
N ASN A 368 -20.09 11.35 22.62
CA ASN A 368 -20.72 10.06 22.23
C ASN A 368 -20.69 9.80 20.71
N LEU A 369 -19.64 10.23 20.02
CA LEU A 369 -19.46 9.96 18.61
C LEU A 369 -18.79 8.59 18.41
N THR A 370 -19.31 7.79 17.49
CA THR A 370 -18.66 6.55 17.04
C THR A 370 -18.17 6.71 15.61
N ILE A 371 -16.91 6.37 15.35
CA ILE A 371 -16.27 6.47 14.03
C ILE A 371 -15.78 5.07 13.66
N ASN A 372 -16.21 4.56 12.51
CA ASN A 372 -15.76 3.28 11.98
C ASN A 372 -15.27 3.47 10.54
N ALA A 373 -14.06 3.01 10.26
CA ALA A 373 -13.52 2.98 8.90
C ALA A 373 -12.52 1.84 8.70
N LYS A 374 -12.18 1.57 7.44
CA LYS A 374 -11.09 0.65 7.12
C LYS A 374 -9.73 1.29 7.35
N ASP A 375 -9.57 2.51 6.84
CA ASP A 375 -8.34 3.30 6.91
C ASP A 375 -8.69 4.76 7.21
N MET A 376 -7.86 5.47 7.99
CA MET A 376 -8.09 6.89 8.28
C MET A 376 -6.78 7.68 8.31
N THR A 377 -6.74 8.78 7.54
CA THR A 377 -5.65 9.75 7.53
C THR A 377 -6.17 11.15 7.84
N VAL A 378 -5.58 11.80 8.84
CA VAL A 378 -5.84 13.20 9.23
C VAL A 378 -4.56 14.00 9.03
N GLU A 379 -4.52 14.92 8.06
CA GLU A 379 -3.31 15.68 7.73
C GLU A 379 -2.78 16.49 8.92
N GLY A 380 -3.68 17.16 9.62
CA GLY A 380 -3.43 18.06 10.74
C GLY A 380 -3.79 17.42 12.08
N ALA A 381 -4.60 18.12 12.87
CA ALA A 381 -4.95 17.68 14.22
C ALA A 381 -6.19 16.78 14.24
N LEU A 382 -6.10 15.70 15.00
CA LEU A 382 -7.23 14.91 15.47
C LEU A 382 -7.53 15.27 16.93
N THR A 383 -8.74 15.73 17.21
CA THR A 383 -9.25 15.90 18.57
C THR A 383 -10.45 14.98 18.80
N LEU A 384 -10.38 14.12 19.81
CA LEU A 384 -11.47 13.22 20.22
C LEU A 384 -11.82 13.48 21.69
N ASN A 385 -13.05 13.92 21.96
CA ASN A 385 -13.49 14.31 23.30
C ASN A 385 -14.70 13.48 23.78
N THR A 386 -15.01 13.57 25.07
CA THR A 386 -16.16 13.02 25.80
C THR A 386 -16.88 11.85 25.13
N SER A 387 -16.52 10.63 25.52
CA SER A 387 -17.11 9.35 25.10
C SER A 387 -17.05 9.09 23.59
N THR A 388 -16.08 9.66 22.87
CA THR A 388 -15.88 9.34 21.45
C THR A 388 -15.14 8.01 21.30
N ALA A 389 -15.62 7.15 20.41
CA ALA A 389 -15.00 5.88 20.07
C ALA A 389 -14.63 5.85 18.58
N MET A 390 -13.36 5.64 18.26
CA MET A 390 -12.87 5.44 16.91
C MET A 390 -12.38 3.99 16.76
N ASN A 391 -12.92 3.28 15.77
CA ASN A 391 -12.54 1.92 15.43
C ASN A 391 -12.06 1.87 13.97
N ILE A 392 -10.79 1.51 13.76
CA ILE A 392 -10.23 1.34 12.41
C ILE A 392 -9.86 -0.14 12.26
N VAL A 393 -10.50 -0.82 11.30
CA VAL A 393 -10.37 -2.27 11.13
C VAL A 393 -10.44 -2.64 9.64
N PRO A 394 -9.47 -3.39 9.08
CA PRO A 394 -8.18 -3.83 9.65
C PRO A 394 -7.01 -2.87 9.38
N GLY A 395 -7.28 -1.69 8.82
CA GLY A 395 -6.26 -0.82 8.25
C GLY A 395 -5.58 0.11 9.24
N GLU A 396 -4.95 1.16 8.75
CA GLU A 396 -4.10 2.07 9.54
C GLU A 396 -4.82 3.35 9.95
N PHE A 397 -4.37 3.91 11.06
CA PHE A 397 -4.70 5.27 11.47
C PHE A 397 -3.45 6.15 11.43
N THR A 398 -3.54 7.27 10.72
CA THR A 398 -2.46 8.26 10.61
C THR A 398 -2.97 9.66 10.93
N ALA A 399 -2.22 10.42 11.73
CA ALA A 399 -2.54 11.82 12.02
C ALA A 399 -1.31 12.74 12.09
N GLY A 400 -1.51 14.03 11.79
CA GLY A 400 -0.51 15.07 12.04
C GLY A 400 -0.24 15.27 13.54
N SER A 401 -1.28 15.34 14.36
CA SER A 401 -1.19 15.31 15.84
C SER A 401 -2.48 14.74 16.43
N VAL A 402 -2.42 14.23 17.65
CA VAL A 402 -3.58 13.65 18.33
C VAL A 402 -3.73 14.27 19.72
N LEU A 403 -4.94 14.74 20.02
CA LEU A 403 -5.34 15.23 21.33
C LEU A 403 -6.61 14.50 21.80
N ILE A 404 -6.50 13.83 22.95
CA ILE A 404 -7.62 13.22 23.67
C ILE A 404 -7.73 13.93 25.02
N PRO A 405 -8.48 15.04 25.11
CA PRO A 405 -8.57 15.81 26.33
C PRO A 405 -9.43 15.12 27.40
N ASN A 406 -10.42 14.32 27.00
CA ASN A 406 -11.29 13.60 27.92
C ASN A 406 -11.96 12.38 27.27
N ASN A 407 -12.00 11.26 28.00
CA ASN A 407 -12.78 10.05 27.77
C ASN A 407 -12.94 9.66 26.30
N ALA A 408 -11.90 9.16 25.64
CA ALA A 408 -12.03 8.67 24.27
C ALA A 408 -11.31 7.35 24.06
N THR A 409 -11.87 6.55 23.14
CA THR A 409 -11.33 5.25 22.75
C THR A 409 -10.84 5.34 21.31
N LEU A 410 -9.57 4.98 21.11
CA LEU A 410 -8.95 4.78 19.80
C LEU A 410 -8.57 3.31 19.68
N ASN A 411 -9.28 2.57 18.84
CA ASN A 411 -9.11 1.13 18.70
C ASN A 411 -8.83 0.73 17.25
N ILE A 412 -7.56 0.51 16.93
CA ILE A 412 -7.08 0.14 15.61
C ILE A 412 -6.69 -1.34 15.65
N THR A 413 -7.50 -2.21 15.05
CA THR A 413 -7.30 -3.66 15.14
C THR A 413 -6.65 -4.17 13.86
N GLY A 414 -5.47 -4.78 13.96
CA GLY A 414 -4.73 -5.33 12.82
C GLY A 414 -3.83 -4.35 12.04
N GLY A 415 -3.85 -3.05 12.39
CA GLY A 415 -3.02 -2.02 11.76
C GLY A 415 -2.30 -1.11 12.74
N ASP A 416 -1.48 -0.22 12.19
CA ASP A 416 -0.63 0.71 12.94
C ASP A 416 -1.37 2.01 13.31
N ILE A 417 -0.83 2.68 14.32
CA ILE A 417 -1.12 4.08 14.62
C ILE A 417 0.14 4.90 14.35
N PHE A 418 0.04 5.86 13.44
CA PHE A 418 1.11 6.78 13.07
C PHE A 418 0.73 8.22 13.43
N VAL A 419 1.58 8.91 14.17
CA VAL A 419 1.39 10.32 14.52
C VAL A 419 2.65 11.10 14.18
N LYS A 420 2.55 12.13 13.32
CA LYS A 420 3.73 12.93 12.91
C LYS A 420 4.28 13.75 14.08
N GLY A 421 3.41 14.50 14.73
CA GLY A 421 3.71 15.41 15.83
C GLY A 421 3.44 14.75 17.18
N ASN A 422 2.80 15.49 18.08
CA ASN A 422 2.56 15.02 19.44
C ASN A 422 1.31 14.14 19.54
N PHE A 423 1.37 13.19 20.45
CA PHE A 423 0.22 12.47 20.97
C PHE A 423 0.00 12.89 22.42
N GLU A 424 -1.15 13.49 22.70
CA GLU A 424 -1.52 13.92 24.05
C GLU A 424 -2.84 13.28 24.48
N ALA A 425 -2.79 12.50 25.55
CA ALA A 425 -3.95 11.97 26.24
C ALA A 425 -3.99 12.49 27.68
N ARG A 426 -5.13 13.04 28.07
CA ARG A 426 -5.36 13.50 29.44
C ARG A 426 -6.26 12.50 30.16
N THR A 427 -7.48 12.90 30.49
CA THR A 427 -8.36 12.09 31.34
C THR A 427 -9.00 10.95 30.53
N GLN A 428 -8.83 9.71 30.96
CA GLN A 428 -9.55 8.50 30.50
C GLN A 428 -9.42 8.18 29.00
N ALA A 429 -8.21 8.12 28.46
CA ALA A 429 -8.00 7.64 27.09
C ALA A 429 -7.72 6.12 27.03
N TYR A 430 -8.35 5.41 26.10
CA TYR A 430 -7.99 4.02 25.76
C TYR A 430 -7.43 3.99 24.34
N VAL A 431 -6.22 3.45 24.17
CA VAL A 431 -5.56 3.36 22.85
C VAL A 431 -5.11 1.93 22.61
N ASN A 432 -5.59 1.33 21.53
CA ASN A 432 -5.19 0.00 21.11
C ASN A 432 -4.74 0.05 19.65
N ALA A 433 -3.50 -0.37 19.40
CA ALA A 433 -2.94 -0.61 18.08
C ALA A 433 -2.68 -2.11 17.92
N GLY A 434 -3.21 -2.70 16.84
CA GLY A 434 -2.86 -4.05 16.43
C GLY A 434 -1.40 -4.15 16.02
N GLY A 435 -0.90 -3.11 15.35
CA GLY A 435 0.46 -2.93 14.89
C GLY A 435 1.34 -2.09 15.82
N TYR A 436 2.25 -1.30 15.25
CA TYR A 436 3.01 -0.28 15.97
C TYR A 436 2.15 0.91 16.38
N PHE A 437 2.51 1.52 17.51
CA PHE A 437 2.11 2.87 17.86
C PHE A 437 3.33 3.78 17.78
N ALA A 438 3.45 4.56 16.70
CA ALA A 438 4.63 5.35 16.40
C ALA A 438 4.29 6.86 16.34
N VAL A 439 4.99 7.64 17.16
CA VAL A 439 4.77 9.08 17.35
C VAL A 439 6.05 9.84 17.05
N GLY A 440 6.07 10.74 16.07
CA GLY A 440 7.27 11.50 15.72
C GLY A 440 7.61 12.59 16.72
N GLY A 441 6.63 13.12 17.45
CA GLY A 441 6.80 14.09 18.52
C GLY A 441 6.83 13.45 19.90
N SER A 442 6.35 14.19 20.90
CA SER A 442 6.27 13.73 22.29
C SER A 442 4.96 12.96 22.55
N ILE A 443 5.04 11.99 23.46
CA ILE A 443 3.89 11.28 24.02
C ILE A 443 3.63 11.84 25.41
N VAL A 444 2.46 12.44 25.61
CA VAL A 444 2.04 13.01 26.89
C VAL A 444 0.81 12.26 27.38
N ILE A 445 0.89 11.66 28.57
CA ILE A 445 -0.21 10.95 29.23
C ILE A 445 -0.37 11.48 30.65
N GLN A 446 -1.52 12.09 30.95
CA GLN A 446 -1.78 12.76 32.23
C GLN A 446 -3.00 12.18 32.96
N ASN A 447 -3.08 12.36 34.29
CA ASN A 447 -4.25 12.04 35.11
C ASN A 447 -4.74 10.58 35.04
N MET A 448 -3.81 9.61 35.03
CA MET A 448 -4.14 8.17 35.08
C MET A 448 -4.57 7.67 36.48
N GLN A 449 -4.38 8.50 37.50
CA GLN A 449 -4.40 8.11 38.92
C GLN A 449 -5.75 7.56 39.43
N ASN A 450 -6.87 7.90 38.78
CA ASN A 450 -8.21 7.54 39.22
C ASN A 450 -8.95 6.58 38.27
N ASN A 451 -8.31 6.07 37.23
CA ASN A 451 -8.99 5.16 36.31
C ASN A 451 -8.05 4.10 35.72
N PRO A 452 -7.99 2.88 36.28
CA PRO A 452 -7.11 1.79 35.83
C PRO A 452 -7.50 1.20 34.47
N GLY A 453 -8.30 1.91 33.66
CA GLY A 453 -8.71 1.54 32.30
C GLY A 453 -7.89 2.18 31.17
N GLN A 454 -6.98 3.11 31.48
CA GLN A 454 -6.12 3.73 30.47
C GLN A 454 -4.97 2.79 30.11
N TYR A 455 -4.99 2.22 28.91
CA TYR A 455 -3.90 1.41 28.38
C TYR A 455 -3.60 1.87 26.97
N ILE A 456 -2.34 2.23 26.72
CA ILE A 456 -1.78 2.14 25.39
C ILE A 456 -1.37 0.69 25.21
N LYS A 457 -2.04 -0.02 24.30
CA LYS A 457 -1.69 -1.38 23.88
C LYS A 457 -1.22 -1.31 22.44
N ALA A 458 -0.08 -1.93 22.15
CA ALA A 458 0.44 -2.04 20.81
C ALA A 458 0.92 -3.47 20.53
N GLY A 459 0.80 -3.92 19.28
CA GLY A 459 1.45 -5.11 18.72
C GLY A 459 1.08 -6.47 19.33
N GLN A 460 -0.15 -6.72 19.79
CA GLN A 460 -0.55 -8.03 20.38
C GLN A 460 -0.70 -9.19 19.36
N GLY A 461 -0.14 -9.06 18.15
CA GLY A 461 -0.17 -10.08 17.09
C GLY A 461 -0.12 -9.48 15.68
N GLY A 462 0.52 -8.31 15.52
CA GLY A 462 0.33 -7.45 14.36
C GLY A 462 1.45 -7.50 13.33
N MET A 463 1.05 -7.10 12.12
CA MET A 463 1.93 -6.68 11.05
C MET A 463 2.04 -5.15 11.09
N THR A 464 3.15 -4.60 10.61
CA THR A 464 3.34 -3.15 10.51
C THR A 464 3.68 -2.75 9.09
N ALA A 465 3.09 -1.64 8.64
CA ALA A 465 3.47 -0.94 7.42
C ALA A 465 4.83 -0.25 7.55
N LEU A 466 5.34 -0.07 8.77
CA LEU A 466 6.60 0.62 9.02
C LEU A 466 7.80 -0.24 8.60
N GLN A 467 8.46 0.13 7.51
CA GLN A 467 9.57 -0.59 6.90
C GLN A 467 10.92 -0.25 7.57
N ASN A 468 11.04 -0.42 8.88
CA ASN A 468 12.34 -0.47 9.58
C ASN A 468 12.19 -1.16 10.94
N GLY A 469 12.68 -2.39 11.02
CA GLY A 469 12.50 -3.29 12.17
C GLY A 469 13.80 -3.77 12.80
N THR A 470 14.93 -3.07 12.61
CA THR A 470 16.17 -3.43 13.32
C THR A 470 16.85 -2.22 13.94
N SER A 471 16.42 -1.84 15.14
CA SER A 471 17.34 -1.31 16.15
C SER A 471 17.28 -2.21 17.39
N THR A 472 18.41 -2.85 17.62
CA THR A 472 18.74 -3.84 18.64
C THR A 472 18.70 -3.22 20.04
N GLY A 473 18.26 -4.01 21.02
CA GLY A 473 18.69 -3.81 22.39
C GLY A 473 20.20 -4.00 22.47
N GLY A 474 20.89 -3.00 23.02
CA GLY A 474 22.29 -3.09 23.47
C GLY A 474 23.34 -2.88 22.38
N GLY A 475 24.03 -1.74 22.44
CA GLY A 475 25.39 -1.59 21.92
C GLY A 475 25.52 -1.47 20.40
N GLY A 476 25.76 -0.24 19.94
CA GLY A 476 26.44 0.11 18.69
C GLY A 476 26.33 -0.86 17.51
N SER A 477 25.31 -0.68 16.67
CA SER A 477 25.49 -0.83 15.21
C SER A 477 24.38 -0.07 14.48
N THR A 478 24.83 0.70 13.50
CA THR A 478 24.06 1.58 12.64
C THR A 478 23.37 0.80 11.52
N SER A 479 22.13 1.22 11.19
CA SER A 479 21.26 0.72 10.11
C SER A 479 22.02 0.30 8.82
N SER A 480 21.85 -0.95 8.42
CA SER A 480 22.26 -1.50 7.12
C SER A 480 21.06 -1.59 6.15
N ASP A 481 20.23 -0.53 6.09
CA ASP A 481 18.97 -0.52 5.33
C ASP A 481 19.22 -0.55 3.81
N TRP A 482 19.38 -1.74 3.24
CA TRP A 482 19.34 -2.00 1.79
C TRP A 482 18.26 -3.04 1.44
N ASN A 483 17.09 -2.97 2.10
CA ASN A 483 16.00 -3.88 1.80
C ASN A 483 15.40 -3.56 0.42
N PRO A 484 15.54 -4.44 -0.58
CA PRO A 484 15.01 -4.20 -1.92
C PRO A 484 13.49 -4.32 -1.91
N ILE A 485 12.80 -3.36 -2.54
CA ILE A 485 11.38 -3.49 -2.85
C ILE A 485 11.27 -4.22 -4.19
N ARG A 486 10.65 -5.41 -4.17
CA ARG A 486 10.43 -6.21 -5.38
C ARG A 486 9.22 -5.65 -6.12
N LYS A 487 9.41 -5.21 -7.37
CA LYS A 487 8.29 -4.85 -8.25
C LYS A 487 7.83 -6.06 -9.06
N PRO A 488 6.53 -6.22 -9.33
CA PRO A 488 6.07 -7.13 -10.38
C PRO A 488 6.67 -6.65 -11.71
N GLY A 489 7.37 -7.57 -12.38
CA GLY A 489 8.01 -7.33 -13.68
C GLY A 489 7.09 -7.64 -14.85
#